data_AF-A0A0G0QY31-F1
#
_entry.id   AF-A0A0G0QY31-F1
#
_cell.length_a   1.000
_cell.length_b   1.000
_cell.length_c   1.000
_cell.angle_alpha   90.00
_cell.angle_beta   90.00
_cell.angle_gamma   90.00
#
_symmetry.space_group_name_H-M   'P 1'
#
loop_
_entity.id
_entity.type
_entity.pdbx_description
1 polymer ?
#
loop_
_entity_poly.entity_id
_entity_poly.type
_entity_poly.pdbx_seq_one_letter_code
_entity_poly.pdbx_strand_id
1 'polypeptide(L)' 'MNNFKSRFKFLGGRRNTKLEHVSKDLVCGMASTDGIDFVYTGIKYSFCSDYCRQQFQKNPEDYIIK' A
#
# COMPACT_ATOMS: atom_id res chain seq x y z
N MET A 1 -46.57 8.19 -25.20
CA MET A 1 -46.13 7.02 -24.44
C MET A 1 -44.80 6.52 -24.98
N ASN A 2 -43.90 6.11 -24.08
CA ASN A 2 -42.70 5.26 -24.26
C ASN A 2 -41.41 6.01 -24.69
N ASN A 3 -40.55 6.47 -23.78
CA ASN A 3 -39.59 5.74 -22.90
C ASN A 3 -38.44 5.03 -23.64
N PHE A 4 -37.41 5.79 -24.02
CA PHE A 4 -36.05 5.25 -24.14
C PHE A 4 -34.98 6.36 -24.05
N LYS A 5 -34.95 7.12 -22.94
CA LYS A 5 -33.76 7.94 -22.62
C LYS A 5 -32.73 7.07 -21.92
N SER A 6 -32.21 6.09 -22.66
CA SER A 6 -30.97 5.40 -22.34
C SER A 6 -29.80 6.33 -22.69
N ARG A 7 -29.46 7.24 -21.78
CA ARG A 7 -28.14 7.87 -21.75
C ARG A 7 -27.35 7.18 -20.65
N PHE A 8 -26.75 6.05 -21.01
CA PHE A 8 -25.67 5.41 -20.24
C PHE A 8 -24.63 6.49 -19.95
N LYS A 9 -24.68 7.00 -18.73
CA LYS A 9 -23.90 8.14 -18.27
C LYS A 9 -22.60 7.57 -17.71
N PHE A 10 -21.54 7.70 -18.51
CA PHE A 10 -20.15 7.89 -18.07
C PHE A 10 -19.51 6.77 -17.24
N LEU A 11 -18.58 6.10 -17.91
CA LEU A 11 -17.27 5.67 -17.43
C LEU A 11 -16.91 6.23 -16.04
N GLY A 12 -16.76 5.35 -15.06
CA GLY A 12 -16.32 5.74 -13.73
C GLY A 12 -16.04 4.57 -12.80
N GLY A 13 -15.62 3.43 -13.34
CA GLY A 13 -15.03 2.36 -12.52
C GLY A 13 -13.74 2.87 -11.89
N ARG A 14 -13.86 3.52 -10.73
CA ARG A 14 -12.73 3.85 -9.86
C ARG A 14 -12.14 2.54 -9.36
N ARG A 15 -11.24 1.96 -10.16
CA ARG A 15 -10.26 1.01 -9.64
C ARG A 15 -9.47 1.76 -8.60
N ASN A 16 -9.74 1.45 -7.34
CA ASN A 16 -8.93 1.86 -6.21
C ASN A 16 -7.57 1.15 -6.37
N THR A 17 -6.68 1.70 -7.18
CA THR A 17 -5.25 1.35 -7.14
C THR A 17 -4.66 2.01 -5.90
N LYS A 18 -5.14 1.61 -4.73
CA LYS A 18 -4.51 1.92 -3.46
C LYS A 18 -3.38 0.91 -3.34
N LEU A 19 -2.15 1.35 -3.62
CA LEU A 19 -0.98 0.62 -3.17
C LEU A 19 -1.20 0.35 -1.69
N GLU A 20 -1.26 -0.93 -1.31
CA GLU A 20 -1.42 -1.32 0.08
C GLU A 20 -0.31 -0.64 0.88
N HIS A 21 -0.69 0.17 1.87
CA HIS A 21 0.25 1.00 2.63
C HIS A 21 0.29 0.53 4.06
N VAL A 22 1.45 0.01 4.46
CA VAL A 22 1.72 -0.48 5.81
C VAL A 22 2.52 0.59 6.55
N SER A 23 1.82 1.39 7.35
CA SER A 23 2.42 2.42 8.23
C SER A 23 2.91 1.86 9.57
N LYS A 24 3.20 0.57 9.61
CA LYS A 24 3.66 -0.13 10.80
C LYS A 24 5.01 -0.73 10.50
N ASP A 25 5.99 -0.41 11.34
CA ASP A 25 7.31 -1.01 11.21
C ASP A 25 7.21 -2.50 11.57
N LEU A 26 7.44 -3.38 10.59
CA LEU A 26 7.38 -4.84 10.79
C LEU A 26 8.63 -5.40 11.48
N VAL A 27 9.71 -4.62 11.57
CA VAL A 27 10.98 -5.02 12.19
C VAL A 27 10.94 -4.79 13.70
N CYS A 28 10.52 -3.60 14.13
CA CYS A 28 10.53 -3.22 15.56
C CYS A 28 9.13 -3.02 16.17
N GLY A 29 8.08 -2.96 15.36
CA GLY A 29 6.71 -2.73 15.83
C GLY A 29 6.40 -1.27 16.23
N MET A 30 7.33 -0.35 16.04
CA MET A 30 7.13 1.08 16.34
C MET A 30 6.30 1.77 15.25
N ALA A 31 5.85 2.99 15.55
CA ALA A 31 5.24 3.87 14.56
C ALA A 31 6.25 4.16 13.44
N SER A 32 5.84 3.98 12.19
CA SER A 32 6.68 4.34 11.06
C SER A 32 6.89 5.85 11.01
N THR A 33 8.05 6.27 10.53
CA THR A 33 8.34 7.68 10.30
C THR A 33 8.10 8.00 8.83
N ASP A 34 7.39 9.09 8.58
CA ASP A 34 7.20 9.60 7.22
C ASP A 34 8.55 9.91 6.57
N GLY A 35 8.79 9.34 5.38
CA GLY A 35 10.02 9.53 4.61
C GLY A 35 10.93 8.31 4.53
N ILE A 36 10.72 7.27 5.34
CA ILE A 36 11.46 6.01 5.24
C ILE A 36 10.51 4.93 4.77
N ASP A 37 10.31 4.87 3.45
CA ASP A 37 9.42 3.89 2.83
C ASP A 37 10.11 3.00 1.80
N PHE A 38 9.57 1.80 1.65
CA PHE A 38 10.06 0.78 0.72
C PHE A 38 8.89 0.09 0.05
N VAL A 39 8.92 0.01 -1.28
CA VAL A 39 7.91 -0.70 -2.04
C VAL A 39 8.40 -2.11 -2.32
N TYR A 40 7.71 -3.10 -1.76
CA TYR A 40 7.99 -4.52 -1.99
C TYR A 40 6.70 -5.19 -2.47
N THR A 41 6.78 -5.97 -3.56
CA THR A 41 5.63 -6.69 -4.15
C THR A 41 4.39 -5.81 -4.43
N GLY A 42 4.57 -4.51 -4.69
CA GLY A 42 3.46 -3.57 -4.89
C GLY A 42 2.78 -3.09 -3.60
N ILE A 43 3.39 -3.35 -2.45
CA ILE A 43 2.97 -2.88 -1.12
C ILE A 43 4.01 -1.87 -0.63
N LYS A 44 3.56 -0.71 -0.16
CA LYS A 44 4.42 0.35 0.40
C LYS A 44 4.54 0.13 1.91
N TYR A 45 5.73 -0.23 2.38
CA TYR A 45 6.06 -0.39 3.80
C TYR A 45 6.76 0.86 4.31
N SER A 46 6.37 1.36 5.48
CA SER A 46 6.99 2.51 6.13
C SER A 46 7.72 2.06 7.40
N PHE A 47 8.91 2.58 7.64
CA PHE A 47 9.79 2.18 8.74
C PHE A 47 10.07 3.34 9.68
N CYS A 48 10.43 3.04 10.92
CA CYS A 48 10.82 4.07 11.89
C CYS A 48 12.24 4.60 11.66
N SER A 49 13.08 3.85 10.95
CA SER A 49 14.50 4.16 10.74
C SER A 49 15.06 3.46 9.51
N ASP A 50 16.15 4.01 8.95
CA ASP A 50 16.89 3.38 7.84
C ASP A 50 17.43 1.99 8.21
N TYR A 51 17.73 1.77 9.49
CA TYR A 51 18.15 0.47 9.99
C TYR A 51 17.04 -0.58 9.81
N CYS A 52 15.80 -0.25 10.17
CA CYS A 52 14.66 -1.15 9.99
C CYS A 52 14.39 -1.39 8.50
N ARG A 53 14.50 -0.36 7.65
CA ARG A 53 14.41 -0.53 6.19
C ARG A 53 15.46 -1.52 5.66
N GLN A 54 16.71 -1.41 6.11
CA GLN A 54 17.78 -2.31 5.67
C GLN A 54 17.58 -3.74 6.15
N GLN A 55 17.12 -3.95 7.39
CA GLN A 55 16.79 -5.28 7.90
C GLN A 55 15.66 -5.91 7.10
N PHE A 56 14.61 -5.14 6.82
CA PHE A 56 13.51 -5.56 5.96
C PHE A 56 13.98 -5.86 4.54
N GLN A 57 14.89 -5.06 3.96
CA GLN A 57 15.42 -5.33 2.63
C GLN A 57 16.23 -6.63 2.55
N LYS A 58 16.89 -7.02 3.64
CA LYS A 58 17.67 -8.27 3.70
C LYS A 58 16.76 -9.50 3.66
N ASN A 59 15.71 -9.51 4.47
CA ASN A 59 14.78 -10.64 4.60
C ASN A 59 13.32 -10.16 4.63
N PRO A 60 12.77 -9.62 3.53
CA PRO A 60 11.43 -9.04 3.52
C PRO A 60 10.35 -10.11 3.79
N GLU A 61 10.57 -11.33 3.32
CA GLU A 61 9.66 -12.46 3.49
C GLU A 61 9.38 -12.80 4.96
N ASP A 62 10.40 -12.82 5.83
CA ASP A 62 10.22 -13.10 7.27
C ASP A 62 9.31 -12.08 7.97
N TYR A 63 9.26 -10.84 7.48
CA TYR A 63 8.45 -9.78 8.07
C TYR A 63 7.03 -9.74 7.48
N ILE A 64 6.83 -10.22 6.25
CA ILE A 64 5.53 -10.17 5.56
C ILE A 64 4.65 -11.40 5.86
N ILE A 65 5.24 -12.54 6.25
CA ILE A 65 4.53 -13.82 6.47
C ILE A 65 3.73 -13.87 7.80
N LYS A 66 3.47 -12.74 8.46
CA LYS A 66 2.86 -12.72 9.81
C LYS A 66 1.34 -12.57 9.83
#